data_AF-A0A7Y9Z9F1-F1
#
_entry.id   AF-A0A7Y9Z9F1-F1
#
_cell.length_a   1.000
_cell.length_b   1.000
_cell.length_c   1.000
_cell.angle_alpha   90.00
_cell.angle_beta   90.00
_cell.angle_gamma   90.00
#
_symmetry.space_group_name_H-M   'P 1'
#
loop_
_entity.id
_entity.type
_entity.pdbx_description
1 polymer ?
#
loop_
_entity_poly.entity_id
_entity_poly.type
_entity_poly.pdbx_seq_one_letter_code
_entity_poly.pdbx_strand_id
1 'polypeptide(L)'
;MADRVEIAQGLKAGWSIRVIAAHIDRSPSMVSREVRRNWLKTRGYRLVHADCAAQKRRRRPQVAKVASDEVLRARVLVSRVRMFGRGR
;
A
#
# COMPACT_ATOMS: atom_id res chain seq x y z
N MET A 1 0.99 -6.25 -8.26
CA MET A 1 -0.43 -6.68 -8.23
C MET A 1 -0.60 -8.13 -8.68
N ALA A 2 0.13 -8.62 -9.69
CA ALA A 2 0.00 -9.97 -10.25
C ALA A 2 -0.08 -11.09 -9.19
N ASP A 3 0.93 -11.22 -8.29
CA ASP A 3 0.96 -12.27 -7.27
C ASP A 3 -0.32 -12.32 -6.40
N ARG A 4 -0.92 -11.17 -6.09
CA ARG A 4 -2.14 -11.09 -5.26
C ARG A 4 -3.39 -11.55 -6.00
N VAL A 5 -3.44 -11.30 -7.31
CA VAL A 5 -4.52 -11.77 -8.17
C VAL A 5 -4.49 -13.28 -8.20
N GLU A 6 -3.31 -13.87 -8.44
CA GLU A 6 -3.13 -15.32 -8.48
C GLU A 6 -3.39 -15.99 -7.14
N ILE A 7 -2.98 -15.39 -6.02
CA ILE A 7 -3.33 -15.89 -4.68
C ILE A 7 -4.86 -15.91 -4.49
N ALA A 8 -5.56 -14.85 -4.88
CA ALA A 8 -7.02 -14.80 -4.74
C ALA A 8 -7.72 -15.83 -5.64
N GLN A 9 -7.25 -16.01 -6.88
CA GLN A 9 -7.79 -17.01 -7.80
C GLN A 9 -7.54 -18.43 -7.30
N GLY A 10 -6.30 -18.75 -6.91
CA GLY A 10 -5.93 -20.05 -6.38
C GLY A 10 -6.72 -20.41 -5.11
N LEU A 11 -6.90 -19.46 -4.20
CA LEU A 11 -7.74 -19.68 -3.01
C LEU A 11 -9.21 -19.94 -3.38
N LYS A 12 -9.76 -19.21 -4.36
CA LYS A 12 -11.13 -19.44 -4.86
C LYS A 12 -11.27 -20.79 -5.55
N ALA A 13 -10.21 -21.25 -6.22
CA ALA A 13 -10.13 -22.57 -6.84
C ALA A 13 -9.84 -23.71 -5.84
N GLY A 14 -9.73 -23.41 -4.54
CA GLY A 14 -9.46 -24.41 -3.49
C GLY A 14 -8.02 -24.92 -3.44
N TRP A 15 -7.08 -24.24 -4.09
CA TRP A 15 -5.68 -24.65 -4.10
C TRP A 15 -5.03 -24.47 -2.73
N SER A 16 -4.12 -25.39 -2.40
CA SER A 16 -3.30 -25.25 -1.20
C SER A 16 -2.28 -24.11 -1.35
N ILE A 17 -1.82 -23.56 -0.22
CA ILE A 17 -0.77 -22.52 -0.20
C ILE A 17 0.48 -22.95 -0.97
N ARG A 18 0.87 -24.23 -0.90
CA ARG A 18 2.06 -24.75 -1.60
C ARG A 18 1.87 -24.74 -3.12
N VAL A 19 0.69 -25.11 -3.61
CA VAL A 19 0.35 -25.10 -5.04
C VAL A 19 0.35 -23.67 -5.56
N ILE A 20 -0.30 -22.74 -4.84
CA ILE A 20 -0.31 -21.33 -5.21
C ILE A 20 1.11 -20.77 -5.26
N ALA A 21 1.94 -21.08 -4.27
CA ALA A 21 3.31 -20.60 -4.19
C ALA A 21 4.17 -21.11 -5.36
N ALA A 22 4.05 -22.39 -5.71
CA ALA A 22 4.72 -22.96 -6.87
C ALA A 22 4.23 -22.31 -8.18
N HIS A 23 2.93 -22.05 -8.31
CA HIS A 23 2.34 -21.45 -9.51
C HIS A 23 2.87 -20.04 -9.80
N ILE A 24 3.12 -19.23 -8.77
CA ILE A 24 3.61 -17.85 -8.90
C ILE A 24 5.12 -17.72 -8.71
N ASP A 25 5.85 -18.84 -8.63
CA ASP A 25 7.29 -18.90 -8.35
C ASP A 25 7.72 -18.13 -7.09
N ARG A 26 7.02 -18.40 -5.97
CA ARG A 26 7.31 -17.81 -4.66
C ARG A 26 7.44 -18.88 -3.58
N SER A 27 8.02 -18.49 -2.45
CA SER A 27 8.09 -19.39 -1.30
C SER A 27 6.70 -19.54 -0.63
N PRO A 28 6.33 -20.76 -0.16
CA PRO A 28 5.08 -20.98 0.57
C PRO A 28 4.93 -20.09 1.80
N SER A 29 6.05 -19.75 2.47
CA SER A 29 6.04 -18.86 3.63
C SER A 29 5.62 -17.44 3.27
N MET A 30 5.95 -16.97 2.06
CA MET A 30 5.55 -15.66 1.55
C MET A 30 4.04 -15.60 1.34
N VAL A 31 3.48 -16.60 0.66
CA VAL A 31 2.04 -16.71 0.40
C VAL A 31 1.28 -16.85 1.73
N SER A 32 1.71 -17.72 2.63
CA SER A 32 1.10 -17.87 3.96
C SER A 32 1.08 -16.55 4.75
N ARG A 33 2.22 -15.84 4.80
CA ARG A 33 2.30 -14.55 5.48
C ARG A 33 1.39 -13.50 4.83
N GLU A 34 1.29 -13.47 3.51
CA GLU A 34 0.40 -12.55 2.80
C GLU A 34 -1.07 -12.86 3.06
N VAL A 35 -1.48 -14.12 2.95
CA VAL A 35 -2.85 -14.56 3.21
C VAL A 35 -3.25 -14.26 4.64
N ARG A 36 -2.45 -14.70 5.62
CA ARG A 36 -2.71 -14.49 7.05
C ARG A 36 -2.82 -13.01 7.40
N ARG A 37 -1.93 -12.17 6.85
CA ARG A 37 -1.90 -10.73 7.14
C ARG A 37 -3.12 -9.97 6.59
N ASN A 38 -3.70 -10.44 5.49
CA ASN A 38 -4.79 -9.75 4.80
C ASN A 38 -6.12 -10.53 4.82
N TRP A 39 -6.22 -11.55 5.68
CA TRP A 39 -7.44 -12.33 5.88
C TRP A 39 -8.50 -11.54 6.65
N LEU A 40 -9.71 -11.48 6.12
CA LEU A 40 -10.85 -10.88 6.79
C LEU A 40 -11.71 -11.98 7.42
N LYS A 41 -12.05 -11.85 8.70
CA LYS A 41 -12.86 -12.83 9.45
C LYS A 41 -14.12 -13.26 8.71
N THR A 42 -14.84 -12.31 8.10
CA THR A 42 -16.14 -12.56 7.47
C THR A 42 -16.05 -12.82 5.96
N ARG A 43 -14.95 -12.44 5.30
CA ARG A 43 -14.87 -12.42 3.82
C ARG A 43 -13.65 -13.15 3.25
N GLY A 44 -12.84 -13.78 4.10
CA GLY A 44 -11.60 -14.44 3.69
C GLY A 44 -10.57 -13.48 3.12
N TYR A 45 -9.71 -13.99 2.23
CA TYR A 45 -8.70 -13.19 1.55
C TYR A 45 -9.33 -12.30 0.46
N ARG A 46 -8.98 -11.00 0.47
CA ARG A 46 -9.45 -10.02 -0.54
C ARG A 46 -8.29 -9.22 -1.10
N LEU A 47 -8.06 -9.31 -2.41
CA LEU A 47 -6.98 -8.60 -3.10
C LEU A 47 -7.04 -7.07 -2.89
N VAL A 48 -8.22 -6.47 -3.02
CA VAL A 48 -8.42 -5.01 -2.87
C VAL A 48 -8.10 -4.56 -1.45
N HIS A 49 -8.46 -5.39 -0.46
CA HIS A 49 -8.13 -5.12 0.94
C HIS A 49 -6.60 -5.17 1.15
N ALA A 50 -5.93 -6.19 0.62
CA ALA A 50 -4.48 -6.32 0.70
C ALA A 50 -3.75 -5.12 0.05
N ASP A 51 -4.22 -4.66 -1.10
CA ASP A 51 -3.69 -3.50 -1.81
C ASP A 51 -3.89 -2.20 -1.02
N CYS A 52 -5.11 -1.96 -0.53
CA CYS A 52 -5.41 -0.78 0.30
C CYS A 52 -4.56 -0.77 1.58
N ALA A 53 -4.45 -1.90 2.26
CA ALA A 53 -3.63 -2.05 3.47
C ALA A 53 -2.14 -1.84 3.18
N ALA A 54 -1.63 -2.32 2.03
CA ALA A 54 -0.27 -2.05 1.61
C ALA A 54 -0.04 -0.57 1.31
N GLN A 55 -0.99 0.10 0.64
CA GLN A 55 -0.89 1.53 0.36
C GLN A 55 -0.91 2.35 1.66
N LYS A 56 -1.80 2.04 2.60
CA LYS A 56 -1.83 2.69 3.92
C LYS A 56 -0.51 2.53 4.68
N ARG A 57 0.10 1.34 4.66
CA ARG A 57 1.41 1.10 5.30
C ARG A 57 2.55 1.86 4.59
N ARG A 58 2.55 1.88 3.25
CA ARG A 58 3.54 2.61 2.46
C ARG A 58 3.45 4.12 2.63
N ARG A 59 2.25 4.65 2.88
CA ARG A 59 2.03 6.10 3.07
C ARG A 59 2.91 6.70 4.17
N ARG A 60 3.37 5.90 5.16
CA ARG A 60 4.25 6.25 6.29
C ARG A 60 4.51 7.76 6.39
N PRO A 61 3.50 8.54 6.82
CA PRO A 61 3.59 9.99 6.73
C PRO A 61 4.73 10.44 7.64
N GLN A 62 5.74 11.08 7.05
CA GLN A 62 6.73 11.82 7.83
C GLN A 62 6.16 13.22 8.06
N VAL A 63 6.45 13.79 9.22
CA VAL A 63 6.18 15.22 9.44
C VAL A 63 6.89 15.96 8.30
N ALA A 64 6.11 16.67 7.48
CA ALA A 64 6.68 17.42 6.39
C ALA A 64 7.66 18.44 6.96
N LYS A 65 8.85 18.60 6.38
CA LYS A 65 9.86 19.57 6.87
C LYS A 65 9.27 20.97 7.05
N VAL A 66 8.36 21.36 6.15
CA VAL A 66 7.64 22.64 6.18
C VAL A 66 6.66 22.76 7.36
N ALA A 67 6.16 21.63 7.87
CA ALA A 67 5.27 21.61 9.04
C ALA A 67 6.05 21.64 10.36
N SER A 68 7.29 21.15 10.38
CA SER A 68 8.16 21.13 11.58
C SER A 68 9.08 22.34 11.71
N ASP A 69 9.37 23.05 10.62
CA ASP A 69 10.32 24.17 10.59
C ASP A 69 9.59 25.47 10.22
N GLU A 70 9.48 26.37 11.19
CA GLU A 70 8.77 27.64 11.05
C GLU A 70 9.43 28.60 10.06
N VAL A 71 10.77 28.58 9.97
CA VAL A 71 11.53 29.38 9.00
C VAL A 71 11.25 28.87 7.58
N LEU A 72 11.27 27.56 7.39
CA LEU A 72 10.94 26.94 6.11
C LEU A 72 9.47 27.21 5.73
N ARG A 73 8.55 27.15 6.70
CA ARG A 73 7.14 27.48 6.50
C ARG A 73 6.96 28.91 6.00
N ALA A 74 7.59 29.88 6.65
CA ALA A 74 7.53 31.28 6.24
C ALA A 74 8.07 31.48 4.80
N ARG A 75 9.21 30.86 4.46
CA ARG A 75 9.78 30.93 3.11
C ARG A 75 8.88 30.34 2.03
N VAL A 76 8.25 29.18 2.31
CA VAL A 76 7.32 28.54 1.37
C VAL A 76 6.06 29.40 1.18
N LEU A 77 5.51 29.99 2.24
CA LEU A 77 4.35 30.88 2.15
C LEU A 77 4.66 32.12 1.31
N VAL A 78 5.80 32.77 1.55
CA VAL A 78 6.25 33.92 0.75
C VAL A 78 6.46 33.53 -0.72
N SER A 79 7.11 32.39 -0.98
CA SER A 79 7.31 31.89 -2.35
C SER A 79 5.97 31.61 -3.05
N ARG A 80 5.00 31.02 -2.35
CA ARG A 80 3.66 30.74 -2.88
C ARG A 80 2.90 32.02 -3.23
N VAL A 81 2.97 33.05 -2.39
CA VAL A 81 2.39 34.37 -2.68
C VAL A 81 3.07 35.02 -3.89
N ARG A 82 4.39 34.88 -4.05
CA ARG A 82 5.13 35.42 -5.22
C ARG A 82 4.82 34.69 -6.54
N MET A 83 4.55 33.38 -6.46
CA MET A 83 4.22 32.54 -7.62
C MET A 83 2.78 32.76 -8.11
N PHE A 84 1.85 33.02 -7.19
CA PHE A 84 0.43 33.23 -7.50
C PHE A 84 0.00 34.72 -7.50
N GLY A 85 0.88 35.64 -7.10
CA GLY A 85 0.63 37.08 -7.01
C GLY A 85 1.03 37.91 -8.24
N ARG A 86 1.42 37.28 -9.35
CA ARG A 86 1.57 37.95 -10.65
C ARG A 86 0.38 37.57 -11.53
N GLY A 87 -0.79 38.08 -11.21
CA GLY A 87 -2.03 37.72 -11.90
C GLY A 87 -3.26 38.40 -11.34
N ARG A 88 -3.27 39.74 -11.37
CA ARG A 88 -4.38 40.56 -11.87
C ARG A 88 -3.86 41.97 -12.10
#